data_AF-T5LPB4-F1
#
_entry.id   AF-T5LPB4-F1
#
_cell.length_a   1.000
_cell.length_b   1.000
_cell.length_c   1.000
_cell.angle_alpha   90.00
_cell.angle_beta   90.00
_cell.angle_gamma   90.00
#
_symmetry.space_group_name_H-M   'P 1'
#
loop_
_entity.id
_entity.type
_entity.pdbx_description
1 polymer ?
#
loop_
_entity_poly.entity_id
_entity_poly.type
_entity_poly.pdbx_seq_one_letter_code
_entity_poly.pdbx_strand_id
1 'polypeptide(L)' 'MWKLLENIGLGLFVNALYSIMNLNFETAPFIVLVLSVILMSMSIYSQRKNK' A
#
# COMPACT_ATOMS: atom_id res chain seq x y z
N MET A 1 -15.33 7.02 0.15
CA MET A 1 -14.57 5.99 0.89
C MET A 1 -13.33 5.50 0.16
N TRP A 2 -13.34 5.34 -1.17
CA TRP A 2 -12.17 4.90 -1.95
C TRP A 2 -10.89 5.74 -1.79
N LYS A 3 -11.00 7.08 -1.75
CA LYS A 3 -9.86 7.97 -1.45
C LYS A 3 -9.22 7.72 -0.08
N LEU A 4 -10.01 7.28 0.90
CA LEU A 4 -9.54 6.97 2.26
C LEU A 4 -8.71 5.68 2.23
N LEU A 5 -9.16 4.68 1.47
CA LEU A 5 -8.47 3.41 1.26
C LEU A 5 -7.17 3.59 0.46
N GLU A 6 -7.16 4.53 -0.48
CA GLU A 6 -5.95 4.96 -1.21
C GLU A 6 -4.93 5.63 -0.28
N ASN A 7 -5.39 6.49 0.64
CA ASN A 7 -4.52 7.15 1.61
C ASN A 7 -3.95 6.17 2.66
N ILE A 8 -4.75 5.18 3.09
CA ILE A 8 -4.29 4.09 3.96
C ILE A 8 -3.25 3.22 3.22
N GLY A 9 -3.49 2.90 1.95
CA GLY A 9 -2.55 2.16 1.10
C GLY A 9 -1.22 2.89 0.96
N LEU A 10 -1.24 4.20 0.68
CA LEU A 10 -0.04 5.04 0.64
C LEU A 10 0.70 5.06 1.98
N GLY A 11 -0.02 5.19 3.09
CA GLY A 11 0.58 5.16 4.44
C GLY A 11 1.28 3.83 4.76
N LEU A 12 0.67 2.70 4.38
CA LEU A 12 1.28 1.38 4.54
C LEU A 12 2.51 1.20 3.64
N PHE A 13 2.45 1.70 2.41
CA PHE A 13 3.55 1.65 1.45
C PHE A 13 4.77 2.43 1.95
N VAL A 14 4.57 3.66 2.43
CA VAL A 14 5.64 4.50 2.95
C VAL A 14 6.27 3.89 4.20
N ASN A 15 5.48 3.33 5.12
CA ASN A 15 6.00 2.65 6.31
C ASN A 15 6.82 1.39 5.96
N ALA A 16 6.34 0.59 5.01
CA ALA A 16 7.06 -0.59 4.54
C ALA A 16 8.40 -0.19 3.88
N LEU A 17 8.40 0.85 3.03
CA LEU A 17 9.62 1.41 2.45
C LEU A 17 10.60 1.91 3.51
N TYR A 18 10.10 2.64 4.52
CA TYR A 18 10.93 3.15 5.60
C TYR A 18 11.59 2.02 6.38
N SER A 19 10.86 0.94 6.66
CA SER A 19 11.40 -0.27 7.31
C SER A 19 12.48 -0.95 6.47
N ILE A 20 12.28 -1.06 5.15
CA ILE A 20 13.27 -1.66 4.23
C ILE A 20 14.53 -0.77 4.12
N MET A 21 14.34 0.55 4.07
CA MET A 21 15.45 1.51 4.02
C MET A 21 16.31 1.48 5.30
N ASN A 22 15.72 1.14 6.44
CA ASN A 22 16.44 0.91 7.69
C ASN A 22 17.20 -0.43 7.75
N LEU A 23 17.38 -1.11 6.60
CA LEU A 23 18.02 -2.43 6.49
C LEU A 23 17.35 -3.52 7.33
N ASN A 24 16.10 -3.29 7.75
CA ASN A 24 15.32 -4.28 8.50
C ASN A 24 14.66 -5.24 7.50
N PHE A 25 15.46 -6.18 6.98
CA PHE A 25 15.09 -7.14 5.94
C PHE A 25 14.26 -8.32 6.46
N GLU A 26 13.34 -8.06 7.38
CA GLU A 26 12.36 -9.06 7.77
C GLU A 26 11.36 -9.32 6.63
N THR A 27 10.76 -10.51 6.60
CA THR A 27 9.76 -10.87 5.59
C THR A 27 8.50 -10.01 5.68
N ALA A 28 8.19 -9.50 6.88
CA ALA A 28 7.00 -8.70 7.16
C ALA A 28 6.89 -7.41 6.32
N PRO A 29 7.90 -6.51 6.28
CA PRO A 29 7.82 -5.29 5.47
C PRO A 29 7.66 -5.54 3.96
N PHE A 30 8.21 -6.64 3.42
CA PHE A 30 7.97 -7.02 2.02
C PHE A 30 6.52 -7.43 1.77
N ILE A 31 5.91 -8.19 2.69
CA ILE A 31 4.49 -8.57 2.60
C ILE A 31 3.60 -7.33 2.68
N VAL A 32 3.90 -6.41 3.60
CA VAL A 32 3.16 -5.14 3.75
C VAL A 32 3.31 -4.27 2.49
N LEU A 33 4.50 -4.22 1.89
CA LEU A 33 4.74 -3.50 0.64
C LEU A 33 3.85 -4.05 -0.48
N VAL A 34 3.82 -5.37 -0.69
CA VAL A 34 2.98 -6.00 -1.73
C VAL A 34 1.50 -5.77 -1.44
N LEU A 35 1.05 -5.94 -0.20
CA LEU A 35 -0.35 -5.68 0.21
C LEU A 35 -0.77 -4.24 -0.04
N SER A 36 0.10 -3.28 0.28
CA SER A 36 -0.18 -1.85 0.11
C SER A 36 -0.39 -1.49 -1.36
N VAL A 37 0.42 -2.06 -2.26
CA VAL A 37 0.29 -1.88 -3.71
C VAL A 37 -1.00 -2.52 -4.22
N ILE A 38 -1.35 -3.73 -3.77
CA ILE A 38 -2.60 -4.40 -4.17
C ILE A 38 -3.82 -3.60 -3.74
N LEU A 39 -3.86 -3.13 -2.48
CA LEU A 39 -4.97 -2.33 -1.95
C LEU A 39 -5.14 -1.01 -2.73
N MET A 40 -4.03 -0.34 -3.05
CA MET A 40 -4.03 0.89 -3.84
C MET A 40 -4.50 0.62 -5.28
N SER A 41 -4.02 -0.47 -5.90
CA SER A 41 -4.43 -0.89 -7.25
C SER A 41 -5.92 -1.21 -7.32
N MET A 42 -6.45 -1.96 -6.35
CA MET A 42 -7.87 -2.27 -6.24
C MET A 42 -8.72 -1.02 -6.01
N SER A 43 -8.23 -0.09 -5.19
CA SER A 43 -8.89 1.20 -4.96
C SER A 43 -9.04 2.01 -6.25
N ILE A 44 -7.94 2.17 -7.00
CA ILE A 44 -7.93 2.89 -8.27
C ILE A 44 -8.82 2.19 -9.30
N TYR A 45 -8.76 0.86 -9.39
CA TYR A 45 -9.56 0.09 -10.34
C TYR A 45 -11.06 0.23 -10.07
N SER A 46 -11.46 0.14 -8.79
CA SER A 46 -12.85 0.33 -8.39
C SER A 46 -13.32 1.79 -8.58
N GLN A 47 -12.45 2.77 -8.36
CA GLN A 47 -12.73 4.17 -8.69
C GLN A 47 -12.96 4.38 -10.19
N ARG A 48 -12.14 3.75 -11.05
CA ARG A 48 -12.30 3.82 -12.51
C ARG A 48 -13.54 3.10 -13.02
N LYS A 49 -13.96 2.01 -12.38
CA LYS A 49 -15.17 1.28 -12.75
C LYS A 49 -16.47 2.01 -12.35
N ASN A 50 -16.42 2.81 -11.29
CA ASN A 50 -17.56 3.62 -10.81
C ASN A 50 -17.70 4.99 -11.50
N LYS A 51 -16.90 5.26 -12.54
CA LYS A 51 -16.87 6.54 -13.25
C LYS A 51 -17.21 6.32 -14.72
#